data_AF-A0A1I1RYV6-F1
#
_entry.id   AF-A0A1I1RYV6-F1
#
_cell.length_a   1.000
_cell.length_b   1.000
_cell.length_c   1.000
_cell.angle_alpha   90.00
_cell.angle_beta   90.00
_cell.angle_gamma   90.00
#
_symmetry.space_group_name_H-M   'P 1'
#
loop_
_entity.id
_entity.type
_entity.pdbx_description
1 polymer ?
#
loop_
_entity_poly.entity_id
_entity_poly.type
_entity_poly.pdbx_seq_one_letter_code
_entity_poly.pdbx_strand_id
1 'polypeptide(L)'
;MKQNDLRVIKTKKNIEASFIYLLRQKDFSKITVQDILDRALINRSTFYKHYTDKYQLAETLCNEVFDLLKTGVKKRFNYVNVEDVLMVIKPLYQILSSKREEILALFTINTDTIHLYDDMSDFLKRSFYEQYKTKNKKSPDSLDYLSTLYSALVMTTIRWCLQNDGYEQLANHAQLFLKLAEVFEYPCQSILL
;
A
#
# COMPACT_ATOMS: atom_id res chain seq x y z
N MET A 1 18.99 -2.04 -24.14
CA MET A 1 19.49 -3.20 -23.35
C MET A 1 18.38 -4.25 -23.31
N LYS A 2 18.69 -5.55 -23.41
CA LYS A 2 17.65 -6.59 -23.28
C LYS A 2 17.11 -6.60 -21.85
N GLN A 3 15.80 -6.49 -21.69
CA GLN A 3 15.10 -6.38 -20.39
C GLN A 3 15.35 -7.58 -19.45
N ASN A 4 15.82 -8.71 -20.00
CA ASN A 4 16.09 -9.95 -19.27
C ASN A 4 17.58 -10.19 -18.95
N ASP A 5 18.45 -9.20 -19.13
CA ASP A 5 19.85 -9.31 -18.70
C ASP A 5 19.95 -9.27 -17.16
N LEU A 6 20.50 -10.33 -16.56
CA LEU A 6 20.72 -10.43 -15.11
C LEU A 6 21.48 -9.23 -14.54
N ARG A 7 22.36 -8.60 -15.32
CA ARG A 7 23.10 -7.40 -14.92
C ARG A 7 22.20 -6.18 -14.79
N VAL A 8 21.22 -6.03 -15.69
CA VAL A 8 20.20 -4.97 -15.63
C VAL A 8 19.37 -5.13 -14.36
N ILE A 9 18.89 -6.34 -14.09
CA ILE A 9 18.06 -6.64 -12.92
C ILE A 9 18.82 -6.38 -11.62
N LYS A 10 20.06 -6.87 -11.50
CA LYS A 10 20.89 -6.66 -10.31
C LYS A 10 21.17 -5.17 -10.06
N THR A 11 21.49 -4.41 -11.12
CA THR A 11 21.73 -2.97 -11.00
C THR A 11 20.45 -2.23 -10.57
N LYS A 12 19.30 -2.52 -11.18
CA LYS A 12 18.00 -1.93 -10.81
C LYS A 12 17.72 -2.15 -9.32
N LYS A 13 17.80 -3.40 -8.85
CA LYS A 13 17.57 -3.75 -7.43
C LYS A 13 18.54 -3.04 -6.49
N ASN A 14 19.79 -2.86 -6.89
CA ASN A 14 20.78 -2.16 -6.06
C ASN A 14 20.49 -0.65 -5.96
N ILE A 15 20.01 -0.03 -7.04
CA ILE A 15 19.54 1.37 -7.03
C ILE A 15 18.36 1.52 -6.08
N GLU A 16 17.34 0.67 -6.23
CA GLU A 16 16.13 0.67 -5.39
C GLU A 16 16.47 0.47 -3.91
N ALA A 17 17.29 -0.54 -3.58
CA ALA A 17 17.72 -0.80 -2.20
C ALA A 17 18.54 0.35 -1.62
N SER A 18 19.38 1.00 -2.42
CA SER A 18 20.16 2.16 -2.00
C SER A 18 19.26 3.36 -1.69
N PHE A 19 18.26 3.60 -2.53
CA PHE A 19 17.28 4.66 -2.32
C PHE A 19 16.42 4.42 -1.07
N ILE A 20 15.89 3.20 -0.89
CA ILE A 20 15.12 2.83 0.31
C ILE A 20 15.95 3.00 1.58
N TYR A 21 17.23 2.63 1.55
CA TYR A 21 18.10 2.90 2.69
C TYR A 21 18.21 4.39 2.99
N LEU A 22 18.41 5.23 1.97
CA LEU A 22 18.57 6.67 2.16
C LEU A 22 17.30 7.32 2.74
N LEU A 23 16.11 6.88 2.31
CA LEU A 23 14.82 7.33 2.88
C LEU A 23 14.70 7.06 4.38
N ARG A 24 15.35 6.00 4.87
CA ARG A 24 15.39 5.69 6.30
C ARG A 24 16.36 6.57 7.10
N GLN A 25 17.25 7.30 6.42
CA GLN A 25 18.26 8.15 7.07
C GLN A 25 17.93 9.63 7.00
N LYS A 26 17.23 10.08 5.95
CA LYS A 26 16.91 11.48 5.72
C LYS A 26 15.66 11.66 4.85
N ASP A 27 15.02 12.81 4.99
CA ASP A 27 13.85 13.18 4.21
C ASP A 27 14.12 13.10 2.70
N PHE A 28 13.10 12.67 1.95
CA PHE A 28 13.16 12.54 0.48
C PHE A 28 13.66 13.81 -0.22
N SER A 29 13.28 15.00 0.27
CA SER A 29 13.71 16.29 -0.28
C SER A 29 15.24 16.48 -0.20
N LYS A 30 15.91 15.90 0.79
CA LYS A 30 17.36 15.98 1.04
C LYS A 30 18.17 14.88 0.35
N ILE A 31 17.51 13.90 -0.27
CA ILE A 31 18.19 12.87 -1.08
C ILE A 31 18.49 13.45 -2.45
N THR A 32 19.72 13.31 -2.91
CA THR A 32 20.15 13.66 -4.28
C THR A 32 20.38 12.39 -5.10
N VAL A 33 20.39 12.52 -6.44
CA VAL A 33 20.82 11.40 -7.29
C VAL A 33 22.25 11.00 -6.93
N GLN A 34 23.13 11.95 -6.57
CA GLN A 34 24.51 11.66 -6.18
C GLN A 34 24.59 10.73 -4.96
N ASP A 35 23.78 10.97 -3.92
CA ASP A 35 23.72 10.07 -2.75
C ASP A 35 23.38 8.62 -3.15
N ILE A 36 22.47 8.45 -4.11
CA ILE A 36 22.06 7.13 -4.61
C ILE A 36 23.21 6.49 -5.39
N LEU A 37 23.89 7.24 -6.25
CA LEU A 37 25.05 6.76 -7.02
C LEU A 37 26.18 6.28 -6.10
N ASP A 38 26.52 7.10 -5.09
CA ASP A 38 27.60 6.83 -4.15
C ASP A 38 27.30 5.56 -3.34
N ARG A 39 26.06 5.40 -2.89
CA ARG A 39 25.65 4.21 -2.16
C ARG A 39 25.56 2.97 -3.03
N ALA A 40 25.01 3.09 -4.24
CA ALA A 40 24.86 1.98 -5.16
C ALA A 40 26.18 1.60 -5.86
N LEU A 41 27.25 2.38 -5.71
CA LEU A 41 28.55 2.18 -6.37
C LEU A 41 28.40 2.10 -7.90
N ILE A 42 27.63 3.02 -8.49
CA ILE A 42 27.40 3.09 -9.93
C ILE A 42 27.71 4.48 -10.48
N ASN A 43 28.00 4.56 -11.77
CA ASN A 43 28.12 5.84 -12.45
C ASN A 43 26.74 6.43 -12.80
N ARG A 44 26.73 7.75 -13.02
CA ARG A 44 25.54 8.52 -13.36
C ARG A 44 24.82 8.03 -14.62
N SER A 45 25.57 7.63 -15.66
CA SER A 45 25.00 7.10 -16.90
C SER A 45 24.32 5.75 -16.71
N THR A 46 24.68 4.98 -15.69
CA THR A 46 24.01 3.73 -15.33
C THR A 46 22.67 4.01 -14.66
N PHE A 47 22.60 4.96 -13.73
CA PHE A 47 21.31 5.37 -13.12
C PHE A 47 20.32 5.84 -14.18
N TYR A 48 20.75 6.72 -15.10
CA TYR A 48 19.87 7.27 -16.14
C TYR A 48 19.43 6.27 -17.22
N LYS A 49 19.97 5.05 -17.23
CA LYS A 49 19.40 3.94 -18.03
C LYS A 49 18.17 3.32 -17.39
N HIS A 50 17.97 3.53 -16.09
CA HIS A 50 16.87 2.97 -15.31
C HIS A 50 15.84 4.02 -14.92
N TYR A 51 16.29 5.21 -14.50
CA TYR A 51 15.42 6.27 -14.01
C TYR A 51 15.89 7.65 -14.47
N THR A 52 14.98 8.54 -14.84
CA THR A 52 15.27 9.91 -15.29
C THR A 52 15.71 10.82 -14.14
N ASP A 53 15.21 10.58 -12.93
CA ASP A 53 15.59 11.25 -11.69
C ASP A 53 15.13 10.45 -10.46
N LYS A 54 15.27 11.03 -9.26
CA LYS A 54 14.82 10.41 -7.99
C LYS A 54 13.29 10.37 -7.85
N TYR A 55 12.55 11.24 -8.52
CA TYR A 55 11.09 11.31 -8.46
C TYR A 55 10.49 10.15 -9.26
N GLN A 56 10.99 9.89 -10.47
CA GLN A 56 10.56 8.73 -11.26
C GLN A 56 10.87 7.41 -10.54
N LEU A 57 12.02 7.32 -9.86
CA LEU A 57 12.35 6.16 -9.01
C LEU A 57 11.33 6.00 -7.87
N ALA A 58 11.04 7.06 -7.13
CA ALA A 58 10.05 7.02 -6.05
C ALA A 58 8.66 6.65 -6.55
N GLU A 59 8.20 7.27 -7.63
CA GLU A 59 6.90 6.99 -8.27
C GLU A 59 6.80 5.53 -8.71
N THR A 60 7.85 4.98 -9.33
CA THR A 60 7.90 3.58 -9.75
C THR A 60 7.68 2.65 -8.56
N LEU A 61 8.41 2.87 -7.46
CA LEU A 61 8.31 2.05 -6.26
C LEU A 61 6.96 2.20 -5.55
N CYS A 62 6.44 3.42 -5.46
CA CYS A 62 5.10 3.68 -4.92
C CYS A 62 4.02 2.97 -5.73
N ASN A 63 4.08 3.03 -7.07
CA ASN A 63 3.12 2.37 -7.94
C ASN A 63 3.17 0.84 -7.81
N GLU A 64 4.36 0.25 -7.72
CA GLU A 64 4.53 -1.19 -7.48
C GLU A 64 3.83 -1.63 -6.18
N VAL A 65 3.98 -0.89 -5.08
CA VAL A 65 3.29 -1.17 -3.81
C VAL A 65 1.79 -0.94 -3.93
N PHE A 66 1.38 0.14 -4.57
CA PHE A 66 -0.04 0.49 -4.70
C PHE A 66 -0.81 -0.56 -5.51
N ASP A 67 -0.22 -1.11 -6.57
CA ASP A 67 -0.86 -2.14 -7.38
C ASP A 67 -1.07 -3.47 -6.64
N LEU A 68 -0.18 -3.80 -5.69
CA LEU A 68 -0.39 -4.92 -4.77
C LEU A 68 -1.65 -4.70 -3.92
N LEU A 69 -1.82 -3.51 -3.35
CA LEU A 69 -3.02 -3.15 -2.58
C LEU A 69 -4.28 -3.26 -3.44
N LYS A 70 -4.30 -2.64 -4.63
CA LYS A 70 -5.46 -2.63 -5.53
C LYS A 70 -5.95 -4.05 -5.82
N THR A 71 -5.03 -4.98 -6.05
CA THR A 71 -5.34 -6.38 -6.34
C THR A 71 -6.01 -7.07 -5.15
N GLY A 72 -5.53 -6.83 -3.93
CA GLY A 72 -6.10 -7.42 -2.72
C GLY A 72 -7.46 -6.84 -2.34
N VAL A 73 -7.62 -5.52 -2.44
CA VAL A 73 -8.86 -4.81 -2.07
C VAL A 73 -10.04 -5.21 -2.95
N LYS A 74 -9.84 -5.33 -4.27
CA LYS A 74 -10.91 -5.77 -5.19
C LYS A 74 -11.47 -7.15 -4.82
N LYS A 75 -10.60 -8.08 -4.41
CA LYS A 75 -11.02 -9.42 -3.98
C LYS A 75 -11.73 -9.37 -2.63
N ARG A 76 -11.27 -8.52 -1.71
CA ARG A 76 -11.82 -8.42 -0.35
C ARG A 76 -13.31 -8.08 -0.32
N PHE A 77 -13.79 -7.23 -1.23
CA PHE A 77 -15.20 -6.81 -1.25
C PHE A 77 -16.17 -7.88 -1.77
N ASN A 78 -15.68 -9.01 -2.27
CA ASN A 78 -16.52 -10.14 -2.68
C ASN A 78 -16.91 -11.05 -1.52
N TYR A 79 -16.32 -10.84 -0.33
CA TYR A 79 -16.47 -11.73 0.81
C TYR A 79 -16.93 -10.97 2.04
N VAL A 80 -17.72 -11.65 2.86
CA VAL A 80 -18.52 -11.04 3.92
C VAL A 80 -18.30 -11.72 5.26
N ASN A 81 -18.15 -13.05 5.26
CA ASN A 81 -17.76 -13.79 6.46
C ASN A 81 -16.25 -13.64 6.75
N VAL A 82 -15.89 -13.82 8.02
CA VAL A 82 -14.51 -13.64 8.51
C VAL A 82 -13.52 -14.56 7.81
N GLU A 83 -13.90 -15.82 7.58
CA GLU A 83 -12.97 -16.85 7.11
C GLU A 83 -12.52 -16.59 5.67
N ASP A 84 -13.46 -16.34 4.76
CA ASP A 84 -13.17 -16.00 3.37
C ASP A 84 -12.41 -14.66 3.26
N VAL A 85 -12.77 -13.70 4.12
CA VAL A 85 -12.06 -12.43 4.22
C VAL A 85 -10.59 -12.67 4.59
N LEU A 86 -10.32 -13.52 5.57
CA LEU A 86 -8.96 -13.86 5.97
C LEU A 86 -8.21 -14.61 4.86
N MET A 87 -8.87 -15.48 4.08
CA MET A 87 -8.25 -16.17 2.94
C MET A 87 -7.73 -15.18 1.87
N VAL A 88 -8.38 -14.03 1.71
CA VAL A 88 -7.95 -12.98 0.77
C VAL A 88 -6.91 -12.05 1.38
N ILE A 89 -7.13 -11.59 2.62
CA ILE A 89 -6.27 -10.58 3.24
C ILE A 89 -4.92 -11.18 3.66
N LYS A 90 -4.87 -12.41 4.17
CA LYS A 90 -3.61 -13.02 4.67
C LYS A 90 -2.51 -13.06 3.59
N PRO A 91 -2.75 -13.57 2.37
CA PRO A 91 -1.72 -13.58 1.33
C PRO A 91 -1.27 -12.17 0.92
N LEU A 92 -2.20 -11.22 0.81
CA LEU A 92 -1.86 -9.82 0.54
C LEU A 92 -0.95 -9.28 1.63
N TYR A 93 -1.33 -9.46 2.89
CA TYR A 93 -0.60 -8.94 4.03
C TYR A 93 0.77 -9.64 4.18
N GLN A 94 0.89 -10.92 3.83
CA GLN A 94 2.17 -11.63 3.77
C GLN A 94 3.13 -10.98 2.75
N ILE A 95 2.62 -10.60 1.57
CA ILE A 95 3.41 -9.89 0.56
C ILE A 95 3.83 -8.51 1.08
N LEU A 96 2.91 -7.74 1.67
CA LEU A 96 3.23 -6.42 2.25
C LEU A 96 4.28 -6.56 3.36
N SER A 97 4.15 -7.55 4.25
CA SER A 97 5.11 -7.80 5.33
C SER A 97 6.50 -8.15 4.80
N SER A 98 6.59 -8.91 3.71
CA SER A 98 7.88 -9.22 3.06
C SER A 98 8.61 -7.98 2.52
N LYS A 99 7.88 -6.89 2.30
CA LYS A 99 8.37 -5.59 1.81
C LYS A 99 8.30 -4.49 2.88
N ARG A 100 8.15 -4.83 4.17
CA ARG A 100 7.83 -3.83 5.22
C ARG A 100 8.78 -2.63 5.25
N GLU A 101 10.09 -2.85 5.11
CA GLU A 101 11.09 -1.78 5.19
C GLU A 101 10.99 -0.81 4.01
N GLU A 102 10.69 -1.35 2.82
CA GLU A 102 10.43 -0.58 1.60
C GLU A 102 9.15 0.25 1.76
N ILE A 103 8.05 -0.38 2.16
CA ILE A 103 6.75 0.29 2.30
C ILE A 103 6.79 1.39 3.36
N LEU A 104 7.37 1.11 4.53
CA LEU A 104 7.48 2.10 5.60
C LEU A 104 8.36 3.29 5.20
N ALA A 105 9.43 3.06 4.43
CA ALA A 105 10.25 4.15 3.90
C ALA A 105 9.51 4.96 2.83
N LEU A 106 8.70 4.33 1.97
CA LEU A 106 7.91 5.04 0.97
C LEU A 106 6.76 5.86 1.60
N PHE A 107 6.19 5.39 2.72
CA PHE A 107 5.18 6.14 3.48
C PHE A 107 5.70 7.46 4.06
N THR A 108 7.01 7.68 4.13
CA THR A 108 7.58 8.97 4.58
C THR A 108 7.67 9.99 3.45
N ILE A 109 7.42 9.60 2.20
CA ILE A 109 7.40 10.52 1.06
C ILE A 109 6.04 11.20 1.03
N ASN A 110 6.05 12.51 1.19
CA ASN A 110 4.87 13.36 1.04
C ASN A 110 5.28 14.63 0.27
N THR A 111 5.13 14.59 -1.05
CA THR A 111 5.29 15.74 -1.95
C THR A 111 3.95 16.05 -2.60
N ASP A 112 3.84 17.16 -3.34
CA ASP A 112 2.60 17.50 -4.06
C ASP A 112 2.13 16.39 -5.03
N THR A 113 3.04 15.53 -5.48
CA THR A 113 2.78 14.50 -6.50
C THR A 113 3.01 13.06 -6.04
N ILE A 114 3.67 12.83 -4.90
CA ILE A 114 4.02 11.49 -4.42
C ILE A 114 3.69 11.39 -2.93
N HIS A 115 2.64 10.64 -2.61
CA HIS A 115 2.09 10.50 -1.26
C HIS A 115 1.40 9.13 -1.10
N LEU A 116 2.18 8.05 -1.22
CA LEU A 116 1.69 6.65 -1.27
C LEU A 116 0.68 6.29 -0.16
N TYR A 117 0.90 6.75 1.07
CA TYR A 117 0.00 6.46 2.18
C TYR A 117 -1.39 7.08 1.94
N ASP A 118 -1.43 8.31 1.46
CA ASP A 118 -2.67 9.05 1.20
C ASP A 118 -3.36 8.48 -0.05
N ASP A 119 -2.61 8.19 -1.12
CA ASP A 119 -3.13 7.51 -2.33
C ASP A 119 -3.80 6.17 -2.00
N MET A 120 -3.17 5.36 -1.14
CA MET A 120 -3.74 4.09 -0.68
C MET A 120 -5.00 4.30 0.16
N SER A 121 -5.01 5.29 1.05
CA SER A 121 -6.17 5.65 1.88
C SER A 121 -7.35 6.10 1.01
N ASP A 122 -7.10 6.99 0.05
CA ASP A 122 -8.09 7.50 -0.89
C ASP A 122 -8.68 6.39 -1.75
N PHE A 123 -7.84 5.48 -2.23
CA PHE A 123 -8.29 4.33 -2.99
C PHE A 123 -9.18 3.39 -2.16
N LEU A 124 -8.83 3.13 -0.90
CA LEU A 124 -9.66 2.33 0.00
C LEU A 124 -11.01 3.00 0.26
N LYS A 125 -11.01 4.32 0.52
CA LYS A 125 -12.21 5.12 0.72
C LYS A 125 -13.13 5.02 -0.50
N ARG A 126 -12.60 5.34 -1.69
CA ARG A 126 -13.36 5.30 -2.95
C ARG A 126 -13.86 3.90 -3.26
N SER A 127 -13.03 2.87 -3.09
CA SER A 127 -13.43 1.48 -3.34
C SER A 127 -14.58 1.05 -2.43
N PHE A 128 -14.53 1.43 -1.15
CA PHE A 128 -15.63 1.17 -0.22
C PHE A 128 -16.90 1.92 -0.62
N TYR A 129 -16.80 3.23 -0.87
CA TYR A 129 -17.95 4.05 -1.27
C TYR A 129 -18.64 3.46 -2.52
N GLU A 130 -17.85 3.18 -3.56
CA GLU A 130 -18.34 2.63 -4.83
C GLU A 130 -18.97 1.25 -4.68
N GLN A 131 -18.41 0.38 -3.84
CA GLN A 131 -18.95 -0.96 -3.59
C GLN A 131 -20.36 -0.92 -3.00
N TYR A 132 -20.68 0.11 -2.23
CA TYR A 132 -21.88 0.14 -1.40
C TYR A 132 -22.86 1.27 -1.70
N LYS A 133 -22.52 2.23 -2.56
CA LYS A 133 -23.42 3.34 -2.93
C LYS A 133 -24.76 2.88 -3.53
N THR A 134 -24.79 1.71 -4.17
CA THR A 134 -26.03 1.14 -4.75
C THR A 134 -26.67 0.04 -3.89
N LYS A 135 -25.91 -0.51 -2.93
CA LYS A 135 -26.35 -1.64 -2.09
C LYS A 135 -26.86 -1.20 -0.72
N ASN A 136 -26.54 0.02 -0.30
CA ASN A 136 -26.88 0.54 1.01
C ASN A 136 -28.05 1.53 0.92
N LYS A 137 -28.95 1.50 1.92
CA LYS A 137 -30.07 2.46 2.06
C LYS A 137 -29.67 3.74 2.82
N LYS A 138 -28.42 3.85 3.29
CA LYS A 138 -27.90 5.02 4.01
C LYS A 138 -27.75 6.24 3.07
N SER A 139 -27.78 7.43 3.66
CA SER A 139 -27.56 8.69 2.94
C SER A 139 -26.13 8.79 2.37
N PRO A 140 -25.89 9.60 1.31
CA PRO A 140 -24.55 9.84 0.79
C PRO A 140 -23.56 10.32 1.86
N ASP A 141 -23.98 11.21 2.77
CA ASP A 141 -23.12 11.74 3.84
C ASP A 141 -22.71 10.65 4.83
N SER A 142 -23.64 9.78 5.22
CA SER A 142 -23.34 8.64 6.08
C SER A 142 -22.38 7.65 5.41
N LEU A 143 -22.54 7.42 4.10
CA LEU A 143 -21.66 6.55 3.34
C LEU A 143 -20.25 7.14 3.18
N ASP A 144 -20.14 8.46 2.96
CA ASP A 144 -18.85 9.15 2.92
C ASP A 144 -18.10 9.03 4.27
N TYR A 145 -18.79 9.29 5.38
CA TYR A 145 -18.22 9.14 6.72
C TYR A 145 -17.73 7.70 6.97
N LEU A 146 -18.56 6.69 6.65
CA LEU A 146 -18.20 5.28 6.84
C LEU A 146 -17.04 4.85 5.94
N SER A 147 -16.99 5.34 4.70
CA SER A 147 -15.87 5.06 3.78
C SER A 147 -14.56 5.66 4.28
N THR A 148 -14.63 6.85 4.90
CA THR A 148 -13.49 7.51 5.55
C THR A 148 -13.03 6.75 6.78
N LEU A 149 -13.97 6.29 7.61
CA LEU A 149 -13.66 5.45 8.78
C LEU A 149 -13.00 4.14 8.34
N TYR A 150 -13.54 3.49 7.32
CA TYR A 150 -13.00 2.24 6.76
C TYR A 150 -11.55 2.41 6.28
N SER A 151 -11.26 3.44 5.47
CA SER A 151 -9.89 3.64 4.97
C SER A 151 -8.91 3.93 6.10
N ALA A 152 -9.28 4.79 7.07
CA ALA A 152 -8.46 5.11 8.22
C ALA A 152 -8.14 3.87 9.05
N LEU A 153 -9.14 3.04 9.31
CA LEU A 153 -9.02 1.78 10.04
C LEU A 153 -8.07 0.80 9.33
N VAL A 154 -8.30 0.52 8.05
CA VAL A 154 -7.47 -0.40 7.26
C VAL A 154 -6.03 0.11 7.17
N MET A 155 -5.82 1.39 6.87
CA MET A 155 -4.48 1.98 6.77
C MET A 155 -3.75 1.97 8.12
N THR A 156 -4.46 2.20 9.23
CA THR A 156 -3.90 2.09 10.58
C THR A 156 -3.44 0.67 10.85
N THR A 157 -4.23 -0.34 10.51
CA THR A 157 -3.82 -1.75 10.67
C THR A 157 -2.63 -2.11 9.78
N ILE A 158 -2.63 -1.72 8.51
CA ILE A 158 -1.49 -1.96 7.61
C ILE A 158 -0.23 -1.35 8.21
N ARG A 159 -0.26 -0.06 8.56
CA ARG A 159 0.89 0.64 9.14
C ARG A 159 1.37 -0.02 10.44
N TRP A 160 0.46 -0.27 11.38
CA TRP A 160 0.80 -0.86 12.67
C TRP A 160 1.41 -2.25 12.52
N CYS A 161 0.81 -3.11 11.69
CA CYS A 161 1.32 -4.45 11.51
C CYS A 161 2.69 -4.43 10.79
N LEU A 162 2.93 -3.51 9.84
CA LEU A 162 4.25 -3.39 9.21
C LEU A 162 5.34 -2.90 10.19
N GLN A 163 4.98 -2.04 11.15
CA GLN A 163 5.90 -1.53 12.17
C GLN A 163 6.23 -2.55 13.25
N ASN A 164 5.30 -3.45 13.58
CA ASN A 164 5.40 -4.35 14.73
C ASN A 164 5.57 -5.83 14.35
N ASP A 165 5.88 -6.13 13.09
CA ASP A 165 5.88 -7.50 12.53
C ASP A 165 4.56 -8.25 12.84
N GLY A 166 3.46 -7.48 12.77
CA GLY A 166 2.17 -7.83 13.33
C GLY A 166 1.32 -8.78 12.48
N TYR A 167 1.97 -9.70 11.73
CA TYR A 167 1.29 -10.63 10.83
C TYR A 167 0.30 -11.54 11.56
N GLU A 168 0.70 -12.07 12.72
CA GLU A 168 -0.16 -12.93 13.53
C GLU A 168 -1.37 -12.17 14.12
N GLN A 169 -1.21 -10.88 14.39
CA GLN A 169 -2.25 -10.01 14.93
C GLN A 169 -3.25 -9.53 13.86
N LEU A 170 -2.95 -9.74 12.57
CA LEU A 170 -3.84 -9.38 11.46
C LEU A 170 -5.22 -10.01 11.61
N ALA A 171 -5.29 -11.27 12.06
CA ALA A 171 -6.57 -11.97 12.24
C ALA A 171 -7.44 -11.28 13.30
N ASN A 172 -6.83 -10.84 14.41
CA ASN A 172 -7.52 -10.13 15.48
C ASN A 172 -8.03 -8.76 15.00
N HIS A 173 -7.23 -8.03 14.23
CA HIS A 173 -7.66 -6.75 13.65
C HIS A 173 -8.79 -6.92 12.63
N ALA A 174 -8.72 -7.95 11.76
CA ALA A 174 -9.77 -8.25 10.80
C ALA A 174 -11.10 -8.61 11.49
N GLN A 175 -11.05 -9.40 12.58
CA GLN A 175 -12.23 -9.70 13.38
C GLN A 175 -12.82 -8.46 14.04
N LEU A 176 -11.98 -7.57 14.59
CA LEU A 176 -12.43 -6.30 15.14
C LEU A 176 -13.16 -5.46 14.09
N PHE A 177 -12.63 -5.39 12.86
CA PHE A 177 -13.28 -4.65 11.76
C PHE A 177 -14.64 -5.19 11.39
N LEU A 178 -14.79 -6.51 11.33
CA LEU A 178 -16.07 -7.13 11.00
C LEU A 178 -17.11 -6.89 12.10
N LYS A 179 -16.72 -6.95 13.37
CA LYS A 179 -17.60 -6.59 14.50
C LYS A 179 -18.00 -5.10 14.47
N LEU A 180 -17.08 -4.20 14.14
CA LEU A 180 -17.42 -2.79 13.97
C LEU A 180 -18.43 -2.59 12.83
N ALA A 181 -18.32 -3.34 11.73
CA ALA A 181 -19.29 -3.27 10.64
C ALA A 181 -20.71 -3.66 11.06
N GLU A 182 -20.86 -4.63 11.99
CA GLU A 182 -22.14 -4.99 12.59
C GLU A 182 -22.74 -3.83 13.40
N VAL A 183 -21.90 -3.14 14.20
CA VAL A 183 -22.32 -1.97 15.01
C VAL A 183 -22.84 -0.82 14.15
N PHE A 184 -22.30 -0.64 12.93
CA PHE A 184 -22.74 0.41 12.02
C PHE A 184 -23.96 0.03 11.15
N GLU A 185 -24.61 -1.11 11.43
CA GLU A 185 -25.74 -1.66 10.64
C GLU A 185 -25.42 -1.69 9.14
N TYR A 186 -24.21 -2.09 8.80
CA TYR A 186 -23.80 -2.26 7.42
C TYR A 186 -24.17 -3.67 6.97
N PRO A 187 -24.78 -3.89 5.79
CA PRO A 187 -25.25 -5.20 5.42
C PRO A 187 -24.05 -6.10 5.10
N CYS A 188 -23.58 -6.84 6.10
CA CYS A 188 -23.01 -8.16 5.88
C CYS A 188 -24.09 -9.24 5.71
N GLN A 189 -25.37 -8.90 5.93
CA GLN A 189 -26.49 -9.82 5.83
C GLN A 189 -27.62 -9.23 4.98
N SER A 190 -27.54 -9.40 3.67
CA SER A 190 -28.72 -9.43 2.77
C SER A 190 -28.32 -9.80 1.34
N ILE A 191 -27.67 -10.95 1.16
CA ILE A 191 -27.71 -11.68 -0.11
C ILE A 191 -27.98 -13.14 0.22
N LEU A 192 -29.23 -13.42 0.59
CA LEU A 192 -29.88 -14.73 0.49
C LEU A 192 -31.39 -14.42 0.52
N LEU A 193 -31.91 -14.05 -0.66
CA LEU A 193 -33.29 -14.27 -1.05
C LEU A 193 -33.25 -15.22 -2.24
#